data_AF-A0A3N5VEI5-F1
#
_entry.id   AF-A0A3N5VEI5-F1
#
_cell.length_a   1.000
_cell.length_b   1.000
_cell.length_c   1.000
_cell.angle_alpha   90.00
_cell.angle_beta   90.00
_cell.angle_gamma   90.00
#
_symmetry.space_group_name_H-M   'P 1'
#
loop_
_entity.id
_entity.type
_entity.pdbx_description
1 polymer ?
#
loop_
_entity_poly.entity_id
_entity_poly.type
_entity_poly.pdbx_seq_one_letter_code
_entity_poly.pdbx_strand_id
1 'polypeptide(L)'
;MPRLKTAIFALLVGAHAAAPAFALEAEVKQLSSGPVLHINGQANAQVSVFVNFDTGPQLREGQLKQIDFAGKQGVNIVSLPIAVSWPQPGEEPDFSQMDERMVH
;
A
#
# COMPACT_ATOMS: atom_id res chain seq x y z
N MET A 1 -29.15 -45.72 -33.75
CA MET A 1 -29.10 -44.62 -32.75
C MET A 1 -28.60 -45.15 -31.41
N PRO A 2 -27.30 -45.06 -31.08
CA PRO A 2 -26.83 -45.29 -29.71
C PRO A 2 -26.57 -43.96 -28.99
N ARG A 3 -27.09 -43.85 -27.77
CA ARG A 3 -26.93 -42.70 -26.87
C ARG A 3 -25.58 -42.79 -26.14
N LEU A 4 -24.67 -41.86 -26.45
CA LEU A 4 -23.39 -41.71 -25.75
C LEU A 4 -23.64 -40.98 -24.42
N LYS A 5 -23.43 -41.68 -23.29
CA LYS A 5 -23.52 -41.11 -21.94
C LYS A 5 -22.17 -40.47 -21.61
N THR A 6 -22.10 -39.14 -21.65
CA THR A 6 -20.92 -38.38 -21.20
C THR A 6 -21.00 -38.23 -19.68
N ALA A 7 -20.12 -38.93 -18.95
CA ALA A 7 -19.91 -38.70 -17.53
C ALA A 7 -18.96 -37.50 -17.35
N ILE A 8 -19.39 -36.47 -16.63
CA ILE A 8 -18.57 -35.31 -16.26
C ILE A 8 -17.91 -35.63 -14.91
N PHE A 9 -16.59 -35.78 -14.93
CA PHE A 9 -15.75 -35.85 -13.74
C PHE A 9 -15.54 -34.41 -13.24
N ALA A 10 -16.20 -34.01 -12.16
CA ALA A 10 -15.96 -32.73 -11.51
C ALA A 10 -14.69 -32.84 -10.66
N LEU A 11 -13.59 -32.25 -11.13
CA LEU A 11 -12.40 -31.98 -10.32
C LEU A 11 -12.75 -30.89 -9.29
N LEU A 12 -12.77 -31.25 -8.01
CA LEU A 12 -12.69 -30.28 -6.92
C LEU A 12 -11.28 -29.69 -6.90
N VAL A 13 -11.10 -28.54 -7.54
CA VAL A 13 -9.94 -27.69 -7.34
C VAL A 13 -10.15 -26.93 -6.03
N GLY A 14 -9.33 -27.23 -5.02
CA GLY A 14 -9.33 -26.53 -3.74
C GLY A 14 -9.03 -25.06 -3.94
N ALA A 15 -10.04 -24.22 -3.76
CA ALA A 15 -9.89 -22.77 -3.74
C ALA A 15 -9.15 -22.39 -2.44
N HIS A 16 -7.83 -22.23 -2.53
CA HIS A 16 -7.11 -21.37 -1.60
C HIS A 16 -7.57 -19.95 -1.92
N ALA A 17 -8.53 -19.44 -1.15
CA ALA A 17 -8.97 -18.06 -1.23
C ALA A 17 -7.76 -17.16 -0.91
N ALA A 18 -7.08 -16.67 -1.96
CA ALA A 18 -6.18 -15.55 -1.84
C ALA A 18 -6.99 -14.38 -1.30
N ALA A 19 -6.63 -13.86 -0.13
CA ALA A 19 -7.21 -12.62 0.37
C ALA A 19 -7.05 -11.54 -0.72
N PRO A 20 -8.09 -10.77 -1.06
CA PRO A 20 -7.96 -9.71 -2.05
C PRO A 20 -6.96 -8.69 -1.51
N ALA A 21 -5.81 -8.58 -2.17
CA ALA A 21 -4.93 -7.44 -2.01
C ALA A 21 -5.68 -6.23 -2.56
N PHE A 22 -6.23 -5.40 -1.67
CA PHE A 22 -6.84 -4.13 -2.08
C PHE A 22 -5.71 -3.22 -2.56
N ALA A 23 -5.51 -3.17 -3.88
CA ALA A 23 -4.62 -2.19 -4.48
C ALA A 23 -5.29 -0.81 -4.40
N LEU A 24 -4.56 0.19 -3.89
CA LEU A 24 -4.98 1.58 -3.96
C LEU A 24 -4.94 2.03 -5.43
N GLU A 25 -6.05 2.53 -5.96
CA GLU A 25 -6.08 3.20 -7.26
C GLU A 25 -5.84 4.70 -7.05
N ALA A 26 -4.74 5.21 -7.60
CA ALA A 26 -4.39 6.62 -7.53
C ALA A 26 -4.29 7.22 -8.93
N GLU A 27 -5.01 8.31 -9.19
CA GLU A 27 -4.97 9.03 -10.45
C GLU A 27 -4.96 10.54 -10.21
N VAL A 28 -4.26 11.30 -11.07
CA VAL A 28 -4.30 12.77 -11.04
C VAL A 28 -5.21 13.24 -12.16
N LYS A 29 -6.28 13.96 -11.81
CA LYS A 29 -7.20 14.56 -12.79
C LYS A 29 -6.94 16.04 -12.91
N GLN A 30 -6.83 16.51 -14.15
CA GLN A 30 -6.78 17.94 -14.45
C GLN A 30 -8.19 18.52 -14.39
N LEU A 31 -8.45 19.43 -13.45
CA LEU A 31 -9.67 20.23 -13.38
C LEU A 31 -9.36 21.67 -13.81
N SER A 32 -10.41 22.48 -13.99
CA SER A 32 -10.27 23.92 -14.27
C SER A 32 -9.62 24.68 -13.12
N SER A 33 -9.72 24.19 -11.89
CA SER A 33 -9.07 24.73 -10.69
C SER A 33 -7.64 24.23 -10.47
N GLY A 34 -7.16 23.29 -11.30
CA GLY A 34 -5.84 22.67 -11.17
C GLY A 34 -5.90 21.14 -11.08
N PRO A 35 -4.74 20.49 -10.94
CA PRO A 35 -4.66 19.04 -10.76
C PRO A 35 -5.17 18.62 -9.37
N VAL A 36 -5.92 17.52 -9.31
CA VAL A 36 -6.44 16.94 -8.07
C VAL A 36 -6.09 15.45 -8.04
N LEU A 37 -5.55 14.99 -6.91
CA LEU A 37 -5.33 13.57 -6.65
C LEU A 37 -6.68 12.91 -6.34
N HIS A 38 -6.98 11.83 -7.02
CA HIS A 38 -8.08 10.93 -6.70
C HIS A 38 -7.52 9.62 -6.16
N ILE A 39 -8.10 9.14 -5.06
CA ILE A 39 -7.80 7.82 -4.49
C ILE A 39 -9.11 7.02 -4.51
N ASN A 40 -9.09 5.85 -5.15
CA ASN A 40 -10.26 4.99 -5.35
C ASN A 40 -11.46 5.77 -5.94
N GLY A 41 -11.17 6.59 -6.96
CA GLY A 41 -12.14 7.45 -7.66
C GLY A 41 -12.56 8.72 -6.91
N GLN A 42 -12.26 8.86 -5.62
CA GLN A 42 -12.68 10.00 -4.81
C GLN A 42 -11.63 11.11 -4.83
N ALA A 43 -12.06 12.35 -5.05
CA ALA A 43 -11.20 13.53 -4.94
C ALA A 43 -10.65 13.65 -3.52
N ASN A 44 -9.34 13.81 -3.39
CA ASN A 44 -8.65 13.89 -2.11
C ASN A 44 -7.95 15.25 -1.99
N ALA A 45 -8.44 16.11 -1.10
CA ALA A 45 -7.72 17.31 -0.70
C ALA A 45 -6.57 16.88 0.20
N GLN A 46 -5.33 16.96 -0.31
CA GLN A 46 -4.17 16.48 0.42
C GLN A 46 -3.90 17.36 1.63
N VAL A 47 -4.00 16.77 2.82
CA VAL A 47 -3.47 17.32 4.07
C VAL A 47 -2.36 16.37 4.49
N SER A 48 -1.11 16.82 4.37
CA SER A 48 0.07 15.99 4.58
C SER A 48 0.83 16.36 5.85
N VAL A 49 1.39 15.34 6.50
CA VAL A 49 2.38 15.51 7.57
C VAL A 49 3.69 14.87 7.14
N PHE A 50 4.80 15.59 7.36
CA PHE A 50 6.15 15.05 7.22
C PHE A 50 6.61 14.57 8.59
N VAL A 51 6.79 13.27 8.74
CA VAL A 51 7.33 12.70 9.96
C VAL A 51 8.85 12.76 9.87
N ASN A 52 9.51 13.23 10.92
CA ASN A 52 10.97 13.38 10.92
C ASN A 52 11.69 12.04 10.72
N PHE A 53 12.86 12.11 10.06
CA PHE A 53 13.81 11.01 9.92
C PHE A 53 14.25 10.56 11.31
N ASP A 54 13.78 9.39 11.75
CA ASP A 54 14.32 8.77 12.94
C ASP A 54 14.29 7.24 12.81
N THR A 55 15.45 6.62 13.03
CA THR A 55 15.72 5.20 12.71
C THR A 55 15.87 4.31 13.94
N GLY A 56 15.65 4.84 15.15
CA GLY A 56 15.71 4.09 16.40
C GLY A 56 14.39 3.37 16.75
N PRO A 57 14.42 2.15 17.33
CA PRO A 57 13.21 1.43 17.76
C PRO A 57 12.34 2.23 18.74
N GLN A 58 12.97 2.99 19.65
CA GLN A 58 12.27 3.81 20.65
C GLN A 58 11.53 5.01 20.03
N LEU A 59 11.91 5.41 18.83
CA LEU A 59 11.34 6.55 18.12
C LEU A 59 10.15 6.12 17.24
N ARG A 60 10.07 4.83 16.90
CA ARG A 60 8.97 4.21 16.14
C ARG A 60 7.62 4.35 16.85
N GLU A 61 7.56 4.12 18.17
CA GLU A 61 6.32 4.34 18.94
C GLU A 61 5.88 5.81 18.94
N GLY A 62 6.84 6.73 19.01
CA GLY A 62 6.57 8.17 18.92
C GLY A 62 6.00 8.55 17.55
N GLN A 63 6.55 7.99 16.48
CA GLN A 63 6.05 8.21 15.11
C GLN A 63 4.63 7.67 14.93
N LEU A 64 4.32 6.47 15.41
CA LEU A 64 2.96 5.92 15.35
C LEU A 64 1.95 6.80 16.09
N LYS A 65 2.30 7.35 17.26
CA LYS A 65 1.45 8.30 17.99
C LYS A 65 1.27 9.61 17.23
N GLN A 66 2.31 10.10 16.55
CA GLN A 66 2.19 11.29 15.70
C GLN A 66 1.28 11.05 14.50
N ILE A 67 1.38 9.87 13.86
CA ILE A 67 0.51 9.46 12.75
C ILE A 67 -0.95 9.36 13.20
N ASP A 68 -1.21 8.68 14.32
CA ASP A 68 -2.56 8.57 14.89
C ASP A 68 -3.14 9.95 15.24
N PHE A 69 -2.35 10.81 15.87
CA PHE A 69 -2.77 12.18 16.16
C PHE A 69 -3.05 12.99 14.88
N ALA A 70 -2.18 12.89 13.88
CA ALA A 70 -2.35 13.54 12.58
C ALA A 70 -3.64 13.09 11.89
N GLY A 71 -3.92 11.79 11.89
CA GLY A 71 -5.17 11.24 11.36
C GLY A 71 -6.41 11.81 12.05
N LYS A 72 -6.36 11.98 13.39
CA LYS A 72 -7.42 12.64 14.17
C LYS A 72 -7.62 14.12 13.82
N GLN A 73 -6.60 14.77 13.22
CA GLN A 73 -6.67 16.15 12.74
C GLN A 73 -7.04 16.26 11.24
N GLY A 74 -7.38 15.14 10.59
CA GLY A 74 -7.77 15.13 9.18
C GLY A 74 -6.61 15.06 8.19
N VAL A 75 -5.38 14.77 8.67
CA VAL A 75 -4.27 14.40 7.78
C VAL A 75 -4.62 13.08 7.12
N ASN A 76 -4.55 13.04 5.79
CA ASN A 76 -4.93 11.89 4.98
C ASN A 76 -3.78 11.35 4.12
N ILE A 77 -2.61 11.99 4.21
CA ILE A 77 -1.35 11.51 3.64
C ILE A 77 -0.24 11.68 4.68
N VAL A 78 0.51 10.61 4.94
CA VAL A 78 1.71 10.66 5.78
C VAL A 78 2.92 10.43 4.90
N SER A 79 3.89 11.34 4.98
CA SER A 79 5.19 11.16 4.34
C SER A 79 6.17 10.59 5.37
N LEU A 80 6.58 9.35 5.15
CA LEU A 80 7.54 8.64 5.99
C LEU A 80 8.90 8.57 5.28
N PRO A 81 9.96 9.11 5.88
CA PRO A 81 11.30 8.97 5.34
C PRO A 81 11.82 7.55 5.53
N ILE A 82 12.23 6.88 4.45
CA ILE A 82 12.91 5.60 4.48
C ILE A 82 14.33 5.82 3.95
N ALA A 83 15.34 5.51 4.77
CA ALA A 83 16.71 5.43 4.29
C ALA A 83 16.88 4.07 3.61
N VAL A 84 17.05 4.09 2.29
CA VAL A 84 17.50 2.91 1.54
C VAL A 84 18.95 3.18 1.15
N SER A 85 19.86 2.32 1.59
CA SER A 85 21.24 2.34 1.10
C SER A 85 21.22 1.93 -0.37
N TRP A 86 21.63 2.84 -1.26
CA TRP A 86 21.73 2.50 -2.67
C TRP A 86 22.82 1.43 -2.87
N PRO A 87 22.54 0.31 -3.56
CA PRO A 87 23.51 -0.76 -3.73
C PRO A 87 24.69 -0.32 -4.60
N GLN A 88 25.85 -0.94 -4.42
CA GLN A 88 26.96 -0.79 -5.36
C GLN A 88 26.62 -1.44 -6.72
N PRO A 89 27.32 -1.09 -7.81
CA PRO A 89 27.13 -1.78 -9.09
C PRO A 89 27.33 -3.31 -8.95
N GLY A 90 26.29 -4.07 -9.28
CA GLY A 90 26.30 -5.53 -9.19
C GLY A 90 25.73 -6.11 -7.89
N GLU A 91 25.32 -5.27 -6.94
CA GLU A 91 24.57 -5.68 -5.75
C GLU A 91 23.06 -5.46 -5.95
N GLU A 92 22.26 -6.32 -5.32
CA GLU A 92 20.81 -6.17 -5.27
C GLU A 92 20.43 -5.16 -4.17
N PRO A 93 19.43 -4.29 -4.38
CA PRO A 93 18.96 -3.40 -3.33
C PRO A 93 18.36 -4.16 -2.15
N ASP A 94 18.67 -3.75 -0.92
CA ASP A 94 18.06 -4.27 0.30
C ASP A 94 16.89 -3.38 0.74
N PHE A 95 15.68 -3.94 0.68
CA PHE A 95 14.44 -3.29 1.09
C PHE A 95 13.87 -3.81 2.41
N SER A 96 14.60 -4.63 3.16
CA SER A 96 14.12 -5.25 4.42
C SER A 96 13.57 -4.22 5.43
N GLN A 97 14.22 -3.05 5.54
CA GLN A 97 13.73 -1.97 6.41
C GLN A 97 12.41 -1.35 5.95
N MET A 98 12.12 -1.37 4.65
CA MET A 98 10.83 -0.94 4.11
C MET A 98 9.75 -1.97 4.44
N ASP A 99 10.05 -3.25 4.28
CA ASP A 99 9.13 -4.34 4.59
C ASP A 99 8.74 -4.34 6.07
N GLU A 100 9.70 -4.16 6.99
CA GLU A 100 9.43 -4.03 8.42
C GLU A 100 8.45 -2.89 8.76
N ARG A 101 8.43 -1.82 7.95
CA ARG A 101 7.53 -0.68 8.16
C ARG A 101 6.12 -0.88 7.62
N MET A 102 5.91 -1.84 6.71
CA MET A 102 4.60 -2.06 6.09
C MET A 102 3.73 -3.12 6.80
N VAL A 103 4.30 -3.88 7.74
CA VAL A 103 3.61 -5.00 8.43
C VAL A 103 2.93 -4.56 9.74
N HIS A 104 3.04 -3.30 10.13
CA HIS A 104 2.47 -2.72 11.35
C HIS A 104 1.50 -1.58 11.04
#